data_AF-A0A8B8E5X3-F1
#
_entry.id   AF-A0A8B8E5X3-F1
#
_cell.length_a   1.000
_cell.length_b   1.000
_cell.length_c   1.000
_cell.angle_alpha   90.00
_cell.angle_beta   90.00
_cell.angle_gamma   90.00
#
_symmetry.space_group_name_H-M   'P 1'
#
loop_
_entity.id
_entity.type
_entity.pdbx_description
1 polymer ?
#
loop_
_entity_poly.entity_id
_entity_poly.type
_entity_poly.pdbx_seq_one_letter_code
_entity_poly.pdbx_strand_id
1 'polypeptide(L)'
;MENLKYLICLVVLVVILDVQSSESRSYRRCGPVCAIFCPNGNVLDKFGCPTCQCKPPICPLVLCARPCPNGVIVDENGCSTCRCKPDNTYA
;
A
#
# COMPACT_ATOMS: atom_id res chain seq x y z
N MET A 1 -39.65 33.59 22.26
CA MET A 1 -38.47 33.73 21.37
C MET A 1 -37.15 33.38 22.05
N GLU A 2 -37.07 33.36 23.39
CA GLU A 2 -35.82 33.05 24.12
C GLU A 2 -35.44 31.56 24.08
N ASN A 3 -36.43 30.66 24.14
CA ASN A 3 -36.21 29.22 24.04
C ASN A 3 -35.64 28.80 22.67
N LEU A 4 -36.03 29.49 21.58
CA LEU A 4 -35.50 29.24 20.25
C LEU A 4 -34.04 29.70 20.14
N LYS A 5 -33.68 30.82 20.77
CA LYS A 5 -32.29 31.29 20.86
C LYS A 5 -31.43 30.31 21.66
N TYR A 6 -31.94 29.80 22.78
CA TYR A 6 -31.23 28.84 23.61
C TYR A 6 -31.02 27.50 22.89
N LEU A 7 -32.04 27.01 22.18
CA LEU A 7 -31.94 25.79 21.37
C LEU A 7 -30.92 25.95 20.23
N ILE A 8 -30.93 27.09 19.54
CA ILE A 8 -29.94 27.41 18.50
C ILE A 8 -28.53 27.45 19.11
N CYS A 9 -28.34 28.10 20.27
CA CYS A 9 -27.06 28.12 20.97
C CYS A 9 -26.57 26.72 21.36
N LEU A 10 -27.45 25.85 21.88
CA LEU A 10 -27.08 24.48 22.24
C LEU A 10 -26.68 23.65 21.02
N VAL A 11 -27.42 23.74 19.91
CA VAL A 11 -27.08 23.03 18.67
C VAL A 11 -25.73 23.51 18.12
N VAL A 12 -25.47 24.82 18.12
CA VAL A 12 -24.19 25.38 17.67
C VAL A 12 -23.04 24.94 18.58
N LEU A 13 -23.22 24.93 19.90
CA LEU A 13 -22.21 24.45 20.85
C LEU A 13 -21.90 22.96 20.66
N VAL A 14 -22.93 22.12 20.48
CA VAL A 14 -22.75 20.69 20.20
C VAL A 14 -21.97 20.48 18.89
N VAL A 15 -22.37 21.16 17.81
CA VAL A 15 -21.67 21.08 16.51
C VAL A 15 -20.21 21.54 16.62
N ILE A 16 -19.91 22.62 17.35
CA ILE A 16 -18.54 23.12 17.53
C ILE A 16 -17.69 22.12 18.36
N LEU A 17 -18.27 21.50 19.39
CA LEU A 17 -17.61 20.47 20.19
C LEU A 17 -17.38 19.18 19.38
N ASP A 18 -18.30 18.82 18.48
CA ASP A 18 -18.15 17.69 17.56
C ASP A 18 -17.13 17.95 16.44
N VAL A 19 -16.98 19.21 15.99
CA VAL A 19 -15.99 19.60 14.97
C VAL A 19 -14.55 19.35 15.45
N GLN A 20 -14.28 19.43 16.76
CA GLN A 20 -12.97 19.11 17.35
C GLN A 20 -12.58 17.62 17.23
N SER A 21 -13.52 16.73 16.92
CA SER A 21 -13.23 15.30 16.71
C SER A 21 -12.69 15.01 15.29
N SER A 22 -12.91 15.91 14.34
CA SER A 22 -12.51 15.72 12.93
C SER A 22 -11.14 16.32 12.58
N GLU A 23 -10.60 17.23 13.40
CA GLU A 23 -9.29 17.86 13.17
C GLU A 23 -8.08 17.02 13.63
N SER A 24 -8.30 15.81 14.12
CA SER A 24 -7.21 14.85 14.43
C SER A 24 -6.96 13.84 13.31
N ARG A 25 -7.77 13.82 12.24
CA ARG A 25 -7.36 13.17 10.99
C ARG A 25 -6.49 14.17 10.23
N SER A 26 -5.30 14.39 10.77
CA SER A 26 -4.17 15.00 10.08
C SER A 26 -4.23 14.50 8.64
N TYR A 27 -4.55 15.40 7.72
CA TYR A 27 -4.36 15.18 6.30
C TYR A 27 -2.85 14.96 6.15
N ARG A 28 -2.40 13.72 6.32
CA ARG A 28 -1.00 13.36 6.21
C ARG A 28 -0.64 13.49 4.74
N ARG A 29 -0.12 14.67 4.39
CA ARG A 29 0.52 14.92 3.11
C ARG A 29 1.71 13.99 3.04
N CYS A 30 1.68 13.04 2.12
CA CYS A 30 2.86 12.27 1.80
C CYS A 30 3.85 13.15 1.04
N GLY A 31 5.14 12.92 1.27
CA GLY A 31 6.22 13.61 0.54
C GLY A 31 6.39 13.06 -0.88
N PRO A 32 7.35 13.62 -1.65
CA PRO A 32 7.71 13.08 -2.95
C PRO A 32 8.20 11.63 -2.84
N VAL A 33 7.94 10.86 -3.90
CA VAL A 33 8.38 9.46 -4.05
C VAL A 33 9.32 9.37 -5.26
N CYS A 34 10.20 8.37 -5.27
CA CYS A 34 11.04 8.04 -6.43
C CYS A 34 10.24 7.90 -7.73
N ALA A 35 10.83 8.27 -8.86
CA ALA A 35 10.25 8.09 -10.19
C ALA A 35 10.38 6.62 -10.68
N ILE A 36 9.71 5.69 -9.99
CA ILE A 36 9.67 4.26 -10.33
C ILE A 36 8.25 3.87 -10.76
N PHE A 37 8.14 3.01 -11.78
CA PHE A 37 6.88 2.37 -12.13
C PHE A 37 6.78 1.03 -11.39
N CYS A 38 5.80 0.93 -10.49
CA CYS A 38 5.48 -0.31 -9.79
C CYS A 38 4.12 -0.83 -10.28
N PRO A 39 4.07 -1.93 -11.07
CA PRO A 39 2.82 -2.48 -11.61
C PRO A 39 1.79 -2.79 -10.53
N ASN A 40 2.25 -3.24 -9.35
CA ASN A 40 1.41 -3.60 -8.21
C ASN A 40 1.31 -2.48 -7.14
N GLY A 41 1.85 -1.29 -7.44
CA GLY A 41 1.93 -0.15 -6.53
C GLY A 41 3.10 -0.20 -5.54
N ASN A 42 3.25 0.87 -4.77
CA ASN A 42 4.32 1.03 -3.77
C ASN A 42 3.94 0.38 -2.43
N VAL A 43 4.93 -0.09 -1.69
CA VAL A 43 4.82 -0.42 -0.27
C VAL A 43 4.50 0.88 0.49
N LEU A 44 3.57 0.79 1.44
CA LEU A 44 3.18 1.92 2.29
C LEU A 44 3.93 1.86 3.62
N ASP A 45 4.28 3.03 4.16
CA ASP A 45 4.78 3.14 5.53
C ASP A 45 3.65 2.97 6.56
N LYS A 46 4.01 3.03 7.86
CA LYS A 46 3.07 2.93 8.99
C LYS A 46 1.99 4.02 9.02
N PHE A 47 2.12 5.03 8.17
CA PHE A 47 1.26 6.19 8.08
C PHE A 47 0.41 6.20 6.81
N GLY A 48 0.58 5.20 5.94
CA GLY A 48 -0.12 5.07 4.66
C GLY A 48 0.56 5.80 3.50
N CYS A 49 1.79 6.28 3.67
CA CYS A 49 2.50 7.00 2.63
C CYS A 49 3.31 6.05 1.73
N PRO A 50 3.28 6.26 0.40
CA PRO A 50 4.05 5.47 -0.54
C PRO A 50 5.55 5.62 -0.30
N THR A 51 6.26 4.50 -0.32
CA THR A 51 7.71 4.43 -0.22
C THR A 51 8.34 4.21 -1.60
N CYS A 52 9.67 4.26 -1.68
CA CYS A 52 10.45 3.96 -2.87
C CYS A 52 10.61 2.45 -3.16
N GLN A 53 9.65 1.62 -2.73
CA GLN A 53 9.72 0.16 -2.85
C GLN A 53 8.45 -0.36 -3.51
N CYS A 54 8.58 -1.20 -4.53
CA CYS A 54 7.43 -1.85 -5.15
C CYS A 54 6.89 -2.98 -4.29
N LYS A 55 5.57 -3.15 -4.27
CA LYS A 55 4.95 -4.38 -3.75
C LYS A 55 5.44 -5.58 -4.57
N PRO A 56 5.60 -6.75 -3.92
CA PRO A 56 5.96 -7.97 -4.64
C PRO A 56 4.89 -8.31 -5.68
N PRO A 57 5.26 -9.03 -6.76
CA PRO A 57 4.31 -9.49 -7.75
C PRO A 57 3.27 -10.42 -7.13
N ILE A 58 2.04 -10.33 -7.64
CA ILE A 58 0.96 -11.26 -7.29
C ILE A 58 1.16 -12.50 -8.15
N CYS A 59 1.61 -13.59 -7.54
CA CYS A 59 1.91 -14.82 -8.26
C CYS A 59 1.00 -15.98 -7.83
N PRO A 60 0.61 -16.86 -8.77
CA PRO A 60 -0.03 -18.11 -8.40
C PRO A 60 0.93 -18.94 -7.54
N LEU A 61 0.36 -19.73 -6.62
CA LEU A 61 1.15 -20.73 -5.91
C LEU A 61 1.53 -21.84 -6.90
N VAL A 62 2.81 -21.92 -7.23
CA VAL A 62 3.34 -22.94 -8.13
C VAL A 62 4.14 -23.95 -7.31
N LEU A 63 3.68 -25.20 -7.27
CA LEU A 63 4.43 -26.32 -6.69
C LEU A 63 5.12 -27.09 -7.80
N CYS A 64 6.45 -27.03 -7.84
CA CYS A 64 7.25 -27.73 -8.84
C CYS A 64 7.67 -29.12 -8.36
N ALA A 65 7.69 -30.10 -9.26
CA ALA A 65 8.03 -31.48 -8.93
C ALA A 65 9.50 -31.70 -8.56
N ARG A 66 10.40 -30.78 -8.95
CA ARG A 66 11.85 -30.88 -8.73
C ARG A 66 12.44 -29.54 -8.32
N PRO A 67 13.44 -29.52 -7.43
CA PRO A 67 14.19 -28.31 -7.11
C PRO A 67 15.11 -27.90 -8.27
N CYS A 68 15.31 -26.59 -8.44
CA CYS A 68 16.26 -26.03 -9.41
C CYS A 68 17.52 -25.54 -8.69
N PRO A 69 18.68 -26.21 -8.82
CA PRO A 69 19.90 -25.86 -8.08
C PRO A 69 20.44 -24.46 -8.43
N ASN A 70 20.29 -24.06 -9.71
CA ASN A 70 20.74 -22.77 -10.21
C ASN A 70 19.63 -21.70 -10.20
N GLY A 71 18.51 -21.98 -9.52
CA GLY A 71 17.34 -21.12 -9.45
C GLY A 71 16.33 -21.32 -10.59
N VAL A 72 15.15 -20.70 -10.42
CA VAL A 72 14.02 -20.78 -11.35
C VAL A 72 14.02 -19.61 -12.34
N ILE A 73 13.47 -19.84 -13.51
CA ILE A 73 13.13 -18.80 -14.47
C ILE A 73 11.83 -18.14 -13.99
N VAL A 74 11.78 -16.80 -14.04
CA VAL A 74 10.56 -16.02 -13.77
C VAL A 74 9.94 -15.55 -15.08
N ASP A 75 8.62 -15.36 -15.09
CA ASP A 75 7.90 -14.76 -16.22
C ASP A 75 8.04 -13.22 -16.26
N GLU A 76 7.38 -12.58 -17.22
CA GLU A 76 7.36 -11.12 -17.40
C GLU A 76 6.77 -10.36 -16.21
N ASN A 77 5.97 -11.03 -15.38
CA ASN A 77 5.38 -10.47 -14.17
C ASN A 77 6.27 -10.71 -12.94
N GLY A 78 7.41 -11.38 -13.10
CA GLY A 78 8.32 -11.74 -12.01
C GLY A 78 7.89 -12.98 -11.22
N CYS A 79 6.95 -13.77 -11.74
CA CYS A 79 6.45 -14.96 -11.08
C CYS A 79 7.26 -16.20 -11.43
N SER A 80 7.52 -17.03 -10.41
CA SER A 80 8.30 -18.26 -10.57
C SER A 80 7.61 -19.26 -11.49
N THR A 81 8.36 -19.81 -12.44
CA THR A 81 7.92 -20.91 -13.29
C THR A 81 8.54 -22.23 -12.81
N CYS A 82 8.07 -23.37 -13.32
CA CYS A 82 8.73 -24.67 -13.10
C CYS A 82 9.84 -24.99 -14.11
N ARG A 83 10.52 -23.95 -14.63
CA ARG A 83 11.68 -24.10 -15.52
C ARG A 83 12.93 -23.63 -14.78
N CYS A 84 14.00 -24.43 -14.82
CA CYS A 84 15.28 -24.08 -14.21
C CYS A 84 16.12 -23.20 -15.13
N LYS A 85 16.95 -22.32 -14.54
CA LYS A 85 18.00 -21.61 -15.28
C LYS A 85 19.03 -22.60 -15.83
N PRO A 86 19.63 -22.33 -17.00
CA PRO A 86 20.65 -23.20 -17.59
C PRO A 86 21.87 -23.30 -16.67
N ASP A 87 22.53 -24.45 -16.70
CA ASP A 87 23.78 -24.66 -15.99
C ASP A 87 24.93 -24.04 -16.80
N ASN A 88 25.61 -23.06 -16.23
CA ASN A 88 26.69 -22.31 -16.87
C ASN A 88 28.08 -22.83 -16.48
N THR A 89 28.15 -23.99 -15.83
CA THR A 89 29.42 -24.62 -15.40
C THR A 89 30.28 -25.19 -16.53
N TYR A 90 29.82 -25.10 -17.79
CA TYR A 90 30.57 -25.53 -18.97
C TYR A 90 30.75 -24.43 -20.03
N ALA A 91 30.58 -23.16 -19.67
CA ALA A 91 30.81 -22.02 -20.56
C ALA A 91 32.26 -21.55 -20.54
#